data_AF-A0A0P7W794-F1
#
_entry.id   AF-A0A0P7W794-F1
#
_cell.length_a   1.000
_cell.length_b   1.000
_cell.length_c   1.000
_cell.angle_alpha   90.00
_cell.angle_beta   90.00
_cell.angle_gamma   90.00
#
_symmetry.space_group_name_H-M   'P 1'
#
loop_
_entity.id
_entity.type
_entity.pdbx_description
1 polymer ?
#
loop_
_entity_poly.entity_id
_entity_poly.type
_entity_poly.pdbx_seq_one_letter_code
_entity_poly.pdbx_strand_id
1 'polypeptide(L)' 'MLRFQVQGSGKAPHSITAEGEGPDFRIFCSCPAGRKGGMFCKQVAALLVGDVTKLIGPTGEMAELARRASGSPRIYP' A
#
# COMPACT_ATOMS: atom_id res chain seq x y z
N MET A 1 8.82 7.35 -6.08
CA MET A 1 7.72 7.11 -5.14
C MET A 1 6.50 6.66 -5.94
N LEU A 2 5.80 5.63 -5.50
CA LEU A 2 4.53 5.19 -6.10
C LEU A 2 3.37 5.69 -5.24
N ARG A 3 2.26 6.05 -5.86
CA ARG A 3 1.07 6.56 -5.15
C ARG A 3 -0.18 5.88 -5.67
N PHE A 4 -0.95 5.34 -4.75
CA PHE A 4 -2.19 4.65 -5.02
C PHE A 4 -3.32 5.32 -4.25
N GLN A 5 -4.49 5.45 -4.86
CA GLN A 5 -5.70 5.84 -4.14
C GLN A 5 -6.57 4.62 -3.95
N VAL A 6 -7.13 4.46 -2.76
CA VAL A 6 -7.98 3.33 -2.41
C VAL A 6 -9.27 3.80 -1.75
N GLN A 7 -10.39 3.20 -2.14
CA GLN A 7 -11.67 3.44 -1.50
C GLN A 7 -11.71 2.70 -0.16
N GLY A 8 -11.68 3.46 0.93
CA GLY A 8 -11.88 2.94 2.27
C GLY A 8 -13.36 2.74 2.61
N SER A 9 -13.61 2.36 3.87
CA SER A 9 -14.96 2.33 4.45
C SER A 9 -15.52 3.73 4.75
N GLY A 10 -14.70 4.78 4.66
CA GLY A 10 -15.12 6.17 4.85
C GLY A 10 -15.54 6.85 3.54
N LYS A 11 -16.11 8.06 3.64
CA LYS A 11 -16.53 8.86 2.48
C LYS A 11 -15.37 9.34 1.60
N ALA A 12 -14.19 9.58 2.18
CA ALA A 12 -13.03 10.06 1.46
C ALA A 12 -12.08 8.90 1.10
N PRO A 13 -11.53 8.86 -0.12
CA PRO A 13 -10.52 7.89 -0.49
C PRO A 13 -9.22 8.11 0.32
N HIS A 14 -8.51 7.02 0.58
CA HIS A 14 -7.22 7.06 1.25
C HIS A 14 -6.09 6.94 0.23
N SER A 15 -4.95 7.53 0.54
CA SER A 15 -3.76 7.47 -0.29
C SER A 15 -2.77 6.49 0.33
N ILE A 16 -2.21 5.62 -0.49
CA ILE A 16 -1.10 4.74 -0.14
C ILE A 16 0.12 5.22 -0.91
N THR A 17 1.22 5.45 -0.20
CA THR A 17 2.50 5.85 -0.78
C THR A 17 3.50 4.73 -0.53
N ALA A 18 4.18 4.29 -1.58
CA ALA A 18 5.26 3.30 -1.49
C ALA A 18 6.58 3.92 -1.96
N GLU A 19 7.63 3.72 -1.17
CA GLU A 19 8.96 4.30 -1.34
C GLU A 19 10.03 3.27 -1.03
N GLY A 20 11.25 3.47 -1.55
CA GLY A 20 12.31 2.48 -1.46
C GLY A 20 12.05 1.22 -2.28
N GLU A 21 12.90 0.21 -2.06
CA GLU A 21 12.87 -1.09 -2.70
C GLU A 21 13.60 -2.12 -1.83
N GLY A 22 13.21 -3.40 -1.95
CA GLY A 22 13.83 -4.49 -1.22
C GLY A 22 13.86 -4.23 0.30
N PRO A 23 15.02 -4.36 0.97
CA PRO A 23 15.16 -4.15 2.41
C PRO A 23 14.69 -2.77 2.91
N ASP A 24 14.78 -1.75 2.06
CA ASP A 24 14.42 -0.37 2.37
C ASP A 24 13.00 0.00 1.90
N PHE A 25 12.23 -0.99 1.42
CA PHE A 25 10.86 -0.77 1.00
C PHE A 25 9.98 -0.33 2.18
N ARG A 26 9.34 0.82 2.02
CA ARG A 26 8.41 1.41 2.99
C ARG A 26 7.10 1.71 2.30
N ILE A 27 6.00 1.40 2.99
CA ILE A 27 4.65 1.66 2.51
C ILE A 27 3.84 2.32 3.60
N PHE A 28 3.19 3.43 3.26
CA PHE A 28 2.44 4.26 4.18
C PHE A 28 1.02 4.44 3.66
N CYS A 29 0.04 4.39 4.55
CA CYS A 29 -1.35 4.68 4.20
C CYS A 29 -1.89 5.83 5.04
N SER A 30 -2.57 6.77 4.39
CA SER A 30 -3.17 7.94 5.04
C SER A 30 -4.43 7.62 5.87
N CYS A 31 -4.87 6.35 5.91
CA CYS A 31 -6.03 5.92 6.68
C CYS A 31 -5.76 5.96 8.21
N PRO A 32 -6.81 5.99 9.04
CA PRO A 32 -6.65 6.04 10.51
C PRO A 32 -5.82 4.87 11.08
N ALA A 33 -5.96 3.68 10.50
CA ALA A 33 -5.19 2.50 10.91
C ALA A 33 -3.69 2.66 10.59
N GLY A 34 -3.35 3.18 9.41
CA GLY A 34 -1.97 3.47 9.01
C GLY A 34 -1.35 4.62 9.79
N ARG A 35 -2.11 5.69 10.08
CA ARG A 35 -1.63 6.84 10.86
C ARG A 35 -1.35 6.54 12.33
N LYS A 36 -2.08 5.59 12.93
CA LYS A 36 -1.86 5.17 14.33
C LYS A 36 -0.61 4.31 14.54
N GLY A 37 0.22 4.13 13.51
CA GLY A 37 1.63 3.76 13.65
C GLY A 37 1.93 2.30 13.98
N GLY A 38 0.94 1.39 13.98
CA GLY A 38 1.19 0.01 14.46
C GLY A 38 0.57 -1.14 13.66
N MET A 39 -0.37 -0.88 12.74
CA MET A 39 -1.04 -1.97 12.02
C MET A 39 -1.05 -1.71 10.51
N PHE A 40 -0.50 -2.66 9.76
CA PHE A 40 -0.74 -2.78 8.32
C PHE A 40 -2.25 -2.70 8.07
N CYS A 41 -2.70 -1.60 7.48
CA CYS A 41 -4.11 -1.47 7.20
C CYS A 41 -4.51 -2.49 6.14
N LYS A 42 -5.75 -2.99 6.21
CA LYS A 42 -6.29 -3.96 5.25
C LYS A 42 -6.09 -3.54 3.79
N GLN A 43 -6.04 -2.23 3.51
CA GLN A 43 -5.83 -1.70 2.18
C GLN A 43 -4.38 -1.87 1.70
N VAL A 44 -3.39 -1.66 2.57
CA VAL A 44 -1.98 -1.91 2.22
C VAL A 44 -1.74 -3.40 2.05
N ALA A 45 -2.30 -4.22 2.94
CA ALA A 45 -2.20 -5.67 2.83
C ALA A 45 -2.81 -6.18 1.50
N ALA A 46 -4.03 -5.72 1.17
CA ALA A 46 -4.69 -5.98 -0.11
C ALA A 46 -3.80 -5.56 -1.30
N LEU A 47 -3.28 -4.33 -1.28
CA LEU A 47 -2.46 -3.81 -2.37
C LEU A 47 -1.16 -4.60 -2.56
N LEU A 48 -0.50 -5.03 -1.48
CA LEU A 48 0.73 -5.82 -1.52
C LEU A 48 0.51 -7.26 -2.03
N VAL A 49 -0.69 -7.82 -1.86
CA VAL A 49 -1.06 -9.12 -2.45
C VAL A 49 -1.62 -8.98 -3.87
N GLY A 50 -1.68 -7.76 -4.41
CA GLY A 50 -2.18 -7.49 -5.77
C GLY A 50 -3.71 -7.36 -5.86
N ASP A 51 -4.42 -7.25 -4.74
CA ASP A 51 -5.86 -6.97 -4.75
C ASP A 51 -6.11 -5.49 -5.08
N VAL A 52 -6.68 -5.27 -6.26
CA VAL A 52 -7.01 -3.94 -6.81
C VAL A 52 -8.50 -3.62 -6.74
N THR A 53 -9.31 -4.43 -6.04
CA THR A 53 -10.77 -4.30 -6.02
C THR A 53 -11.24 -2.95 -5.50
N LYS A 54 -10.44 -2.34 -4.63
CA LYS A 54 -10.71 -1.03 -4.02
C LYS A 54 -9.76 0.07 -4.52
N LEU A 55 -8.93 -0.23 -5.50
CA LEU A 55 -8.04 0.75 -6.09
C LEU A 55 -8.87 1.74 -6.93
N ILE A 56 -8.67 3.03 -6.67
CA ILE A 56 -9.22 4.11 -7.46
C ILE A 56 -8.08 4.64 -8.33
N GLY A 57 -8.18 4.42 -9.64
CA GLY A 57 -7.19 4.88 -10.61
C GLY A 57 -6.43 3.75 -11.29
N PRO A 58 -5.35 4.08 -12.02
CA PRO A 58 -4.67 3.15 -12.90
C PRO A 58 -3.88 2.08 -12.11
N THR A 59 -3.98 0.83 -12.58
CA THR A 59 -3.26 -0.33 -12.03
C THR A 59 -1.87 -0.54 -12.63
N GLY A 60 -1.44 0.33 -13.56
CA GLY A 60 -0.17 0.17 -14.29
C GLY A 60 1.08 0.15 -13.40
N GLU A 61 1.01 0.80 -12.23
CA GLU A 61 2.12 0.83 -11.26
C GLU A 61 2.15 -0.39 -10.32
N MET A 62 1.20 -1.33 -10.43
CA MET A 62 1.15 -2.53 -9.57
C MET A 62 2.32 -3.48 -9.80
N ALA A 63 2.75 -3.64 -11.06
CA ALA A 63 3.91 -4.46 -11.39
C ALA A 63 5.20 -3.87 -10.78
N GLU A 64 5.33 -2.54 -10.81
CA GLU A 64 6.43 -1.82 -10.21
C GLU A 64 6.41 -1.89 -8.68
N LEU A 65 5.22 -1.80 -8.07
CA LEU A 65 5.02 -2.00 -6.63
C LEU A 65 5.47 -3.40 -6.20
N ALA A 66 5.05 -4.43 -6.93
CA ALA A 66 5.43 -5.81 -6.66
C ALA A 66 6.95 -6.01 -6.81
N ARG A 67 7.58 -5.40 -7.83
CA ARG A 67 9.04 -5.44 -8.00
C ARG A 67 9.75 -4.81 -6.80
N ARG A 68 9.30 -3.63 -6.36
CA ARG A 68 9.91 -2.90 -5.23
C ARG A 68 9.70 -3.61 -3.89
N ALA A 69 8.55 -4.25 -3.71
CA ALA A 69 8.27 -5.06 -2.53
C ALA A 69 9.02 -6.41 -2.54
N SER A 70 9.52 -6.86 -3.69
CA SER A 70 10.31 -8.09 -3.80
C SER A 70 11.61 -7.94 -3.01
N GLY A 71 11.88 -8.88 -2.11
CA GLY A 71 13.05 -8.83 -1.22
C GLY A 71 12.90 -7.89 -0.03
N SER A 72 11.76 -7.20 0.12
CA SER A 72 11.45 -6.55 1.39
C SER A 72 11.24 -7.61 2.47
N PRO A 73 11.71 -7.38 3.71
CA PRO A 73 11.21 -8.14 4.83
C PRO A 73 9.70 -7.90 4.81
N ARG A 74 8.94 -8.88 4.35
CA ARG A 74 7.49 -8.93 4.57
C ARG A 74 7.37 -9.10 6.08
N ILE A 75 7.48 -8.00 6.81
CA ILE A 75 7.38 -7.97 8.27
C ILE A 75 5.91 -8.27 8.56
N TYR A 76 5.60 -9.55 8.56
CA TYR A 76 4.45 -10.12 9.22
C TYR A 76 4.71 -9.91 10.72
N PRO A 77 3.83 -9.19 11.45
CA PRO A 77 3.79 -9.37 12.89
C PRO A 77 3.47 -10.83 13.24
#